data_AF-X0WSU7-F1
#
_entry.id   AF-X0WSU7-F1
#
_cell.length_a   1.000
_cell.length_b   1.000
_cell.length_c   1.000
_cell.angle_alpha   90.00
_cell.angle_beta   90.00
_cell.angle_gamma   90.00
#
_symmetry.space_group_name_H-M   'P 1'
#
loop_
_entity.id
_entity.type
_entity.pdbx_description
1 polymer ?
#
loop_
_entity_poly.entity_id
_entity_poly.type
_entity_poly.pdbx_seq_one_letter_code
_entity_poly.pdbx_strand_id
1 'polypeptide(L)'
;FPYAMEFGPKLPWFIAAQIRDVSHYADMGYDPSKFARPTQKDSRFTHYAKRSNSLMTIGWDGATEDVLNHDNDILELHCWMPRSKQKGLEDGRLVVIGGGNILQNGRNPYEHRSIPYVMFQSEKTPGKIWAKSAVGHILPLIREHQKSRSQIIEIKNTMSKPKWLVPKSANVKTTALTSEPGELIRFTGALPPTAWAPPTVPKYVFDLDVFNRKDMDDIMAQRDATKGTNPSGSRSATMLENLQAQDDGQLA
;
A
#
# COMPACT_ATOMS: atom_id res chain seq x y z
N PHE A 1 -10.19 24.20 -4.71
CA PHE A 1 -11.62 24.06 -5.08
C PHE A 1 -12.31 25.42 -4.96
N PRO A 2 -12.20 26.30 -5.97
CA PRO A 2 -12.88 27.59 -5.97
C PRO A 2 -14.41 27.48 -5.99
N TYR A 3 -14.96 26.38 -6.52
CA TYR A 3 -16.41 26.16 -6.66
C TYR A 3 -17.18 26.02 -5.33
N ALA A 4 -16.51 25.65 -4.22
CA ALA A 4 -17.20 25.46 -2.94
C ALA A 4 -17.42 26.76 -2.16
N MET A 5 -16.73 27.86 -2.53
CA MET A 5 -16.83 29.13 -1.80
C MET A 5 -18.07 29.95 -2.16
N GLU A 6 -18.74 29.64 -3.27
CA GLU A 6 -19.92 30.39 -3.75
C GLU A 6 -21.25 29.91 -3.16
N PHE A 7 -21.28 28.77 -2.45
CA PHE A 7 -22.52 28.11 -2.01
C PHE A 7 -22.95 28.42 -0.56
N GLY A 8 -22.92 29.69 -0.16
CA GLY A 8 -23.58 30.14 1.09
C GLY A 8 -22.72 30.00 2.37
N PRO A 9 -23.34 30.04 3.56
CA PRO A 9 -22.66 30.30 4.84
C PRO A 9 -21.55 29.28 5.13
N LYS A 10 -20.55 29.68 5.93
CA LYS A 10 -19.31 28.97 6.33
C LYS A 10 -19.53 27.64 7.08
N LEU A 11 -20.43 26.79 6.60
CA LEU A 11 -20.63 25.44 7.09
C LEU A 11 -19.71 24.48 6.34
N PRO A 12 -19.22 23.42 7.01
CA PRO A 12 -18.37 22.45 6.37
C PRO A 12 -19.17 21.67 5.33
N TRP A 13 -18.67 21.66 4.09
CA TRP A 13 -19.15 20.79 3.03
C TRP A 13 -18.47 19.43 3.15
N PHE A 14 -19.25 18.36 3.02
CA PHE A 14 -18.72 17.02 2.78
C PHE A 14 -18.78 16.77 1.28
N ILE A 15 -17.63 16.56 0.65
CA ILE A 15 -17.53 16.37 -0.81
C ILE A 15 -17.07 14.93 -1.06
N ALA A 16 -17.94 14.12 -1.65
CA ALA A 16 -17.60 12.80 -2.15
C ALA A 16 -17.37 12.88 -3.66
N ALA A 17 -16.22 12.40 -4.13
CA ALA A 17 -15.87 12.37 -5.54
C ALA A 17 -16.04 10.94 -6.09
N GLN A 18 -16.71 10.82 -7.23
CA GLN A 18 -16.89 9.57 -7.96
C GLN A 18 -16.52 9.78 -9.43
N ILE A 19 -15.97 8.76 -10.07
CA ILE A 19 -15.82 8.75 -11.53
C ILE A 19 -16.96 7.93 -12.10
N ARG A 20 -17.66 8.47 -13.08
CA ARG A 20 -18.69 7.77 -13.85
C ARG A 20 -18.36 7.79 -15.33
N ASP A 21 -18.83 6.77 -16.03
CA ASP A 21 -18.74 6.71 -17.48
C ASP A 21 -19.69 7.73 -18.13
N VAL A 22 -19.30 8.23 -19.29
CA VAL A 22 -20.07 9.16 -20.13
C VAL A 22 -21.46 8.60 -20.47
N SER A 23 -21.55 7.28 -20.70
CA SER A 23 -22.82 6.59 -20.99
C SER A 23 -23.89 6.83 -19.92
N HIS A 24 -23.48 6.89 -18.65
CA HIS A 24 -24.39 7.15 -17.52
C HIS A 24 -25.12 8.49 -17.65
N TYR A 25 -24.44 9.51 -18.16
CA TYR A 25 -25.04 10.84 -18.34
C TYR A 25 -25.93 10.93 -19.57
N ALA A 26 -25.58 10.19 -20.63
CA ALA A 26 -26.43 10.06 -21.81
C ALA A 26 -27.77 9.40 -21.44
N ASP A 27 -27.76 8.35 -20.61
CA ASP A 27 -28.97 7.67 -20.12
C ASP A 27 -29.86 8.60 -19.28
N MET A 28 -29.26 9.54 -18.54
CA MET A 28 -29.97 10.56 -17.77
C MET A 28 -30.46 11.74 -18.62
N GLY A 29 -30.20 11.73 -19.93
CA GLY A 29 -30.64 12.77 -20.87
C GLY A 29 -29.75 14.02 -20.88
N TYR A 30 -28.55 13.96 -20.30
CA TYR A 30 -27.56 15.04 -20.39
C TYR A 30 -26.68 14.85 -21.61
N ASP A 31 -26.26 15.95 -22.23
CA ASP A 31 -25.36 15.94 -23.38
C ASP A 31 -23.90 15.68 -22.92
N PRO A 32 -23.30 14.53 -23.27
CA PRO A 32 -21.93 14.17 -22.94
C PRO A 32 -20.88 15.23 -23.28
N SER A 33 -21.08 15.95 -24.37
CA SER A 33 -20.08 16.87 -24.93
C SER A 33 -19.87 18.12 -24.06
N LYS A 34 -20.82 18.41 -23.16
CA LYS A 34 -20.79 19.59 -22.30
C LYS A 34 -20.03 19.37 -20.99
N PHE A 35 -19.61 18.14 -20.72
CA PHE A 35 -18.89 17.82 -19.49
C PHE A 35 -17.38 17.97 -19.68
N ALA A 36 -16.76 18.71 -18.75
CA ALA A 36 -15.31 18.77 -18.69
C ALA A 36 -14.75 17.41 -18.25
N ARG A 37 -13.77 16.91 -19.01
CA ARG A 37 -13.05 15.68 -18.67
C ARG A 37 -12.18 15.88 -17.43
N PRO A 38 -12.01 14.84 -16.59
CA PRO A 38 -11.21 14.93 -15.38
C PRO A 38 -9.73 15.15 -15.69
N THR A 39 -9.14 16.16 -15.08
CA THR A 39 -7.68 16.33 -15.12
C THR A 39 -7.02 15.24 -14.26
N GLN A 40 -5.80 14.83 -14.62
CA GLN A 40 -5.00 13.87 -13.82
C GLN A 40 -4.82 14.29 -12.35
N LYS A 41 -4.89 15.60 -12.04
CA LYS A 41 -4.83 16.12 -10.66
C LYS A 41 -6.14 15.88 -9.90
N ASP A 42 -7.28 16.08 -10.57
CA ASP A 42 -8.62 15.94 -9.98
C ASP A 42 -8.95 14.47 -9.71
N SER A 43 -8.34 13.59 -10.49
CA SER A 43 -8.60 12.16 -10.46
C SER A 43 -7.70 11.37 -9.49
N ARG A 44 -6.68 11.98 -8.86
CA ARG A 44 -5.69 11.23 -8.05
C ARG A 44 -6.31 10.35 -6.96
N PHE A 45 -7.36 10.82 -6.30
CA PHE A 45 -8.02 10.08 -5.22
C PHE A 45 -8.97 8.99 -5.73
N THR A 46 -9.68 9.26 -6.82
CA THR A 46 -10.59 8.31 -7.47
C THR A 46 -9.86 7.22 -8.26
N HIS A 47 -8.66 7.51 -8.77
CA HIS A 47 -7.77 6.55 -9.43
C HIS A 47 -7.31 5.45 -8.48
N TYR A 48 -7.06 5.79 -7.21
CA TYR A 48 -6.72 4.79 -6.20
C TYR A 48 -7.88 3.82 -5.99
N ALA A 49 -9.13 4.31 -5.95
CA ALA A 49 -10.32 3.48 -5.80
C ALA A 49 -10.57 2.56 -7.01
N LYS A 50 -10.38 3.07 -8.24
CA LYS A 50 -10.45 2.24 -9.46
C LYS A 50 -9.35 1.16 -9.45
N ARG A 51 -8.13 1.52 -9.04
CA ARG A 51 -7.01 0.59 -8.93
C ARG A 51 -7.22 -0.46 -7.84
N SER A 52 -7.76 -0.09 -6.68
CA SER A 52 -8.06 -1.08 -5.64
C SER A 52 -9.14 -2.06 -6.11
N ASN A 53 -10.16 -1.60 -6.83
CA ASN A 53 -11.17 -2.48 -7.41
C ASN A 53 -10.60 -3.36 -8.54
N SER A 54 -9.69 -2.84 -9.37
CA SER A 54 -9.04 -3.63 -10.41
C SER A 54 -8.12 -4.70 -9.82
N LEU A 55 -7.43 -4.41 -8.70
CA LEU A 55 -6.60 -5.37 -7.97
C LEU A 55 -7.42 -6.53 -7.37
N MET A 56 -8.69 -6.30 -7.04
CA MET A 56 -9.60 -7.34 -6.54
C MET A 56 -10.21 -8.20 -7.66
N THR A 57 -10.19 -7.72 -8.90
CA THR A 57 -10.97 -8.31 -10.01
C THR A 57 -10.09 -8.98 -11.06
N ILE A 58 -8.79 -8.63 -11.15
CA ILE A 58 -7.94 -9.04 -12.27
C ILE A 58 -6.80 -9.92 -11.75
N GLY A 59 -6.79 -11.18 -12.22
CA GLY A 59 -5.67 -12.11 -12.01
C GLY A 59 -4.35 -11.52 -12.51
N TRP A 60 -3.25 -12.12 -12.06
CA TRP A 60 -1.86 -11.60 -12.12
C TRP A 60 -1.31 -11.26 -13.53
N ASP A 61 -2.07 -11.44 -14.61
CA ASP A 61 -1.61 -11.37 -16.01
C ASP A 61 -2.21 -10.22 -16.85
N GLY A 62 -2.97 -9.28 -16.25
CA GLY A 62 -3.68 -8.23 -17.03
C GLY A 62 -3.55 -6.78 -16.53
N ALA A 63 -2.68 -6.51 -15.56
CA ALA A 63 -2.78 -5.29 -14.74
C ALA A 63 -1.91 -4.09 -15.21
N THR A 64 -1.77 -3.85 -16.51
CA THR A 64 -0.90 -2.73 -16.97
C THR A 64 -1.47 -1.72 -17.97
N GLU A 65 -2.52 -1.98 -18.76
CA GLU A 65 -2.90 -1.01 -19.82
C GLU A 65 -4.31 -0.40 -19.74
N ASP A 66 -5.36 -1.08 -19.29
CA ASP A 66 -6.74 -0.57 -19.54
C ASP A 66 -7.41 0.27 -18.43
N VAL A 67 -6.77 0.50 -17.28
CA VAL A 67 -7.38 1.31 -16.19
C VAL A 67 -7.21 2.82 -16.41
N LEU A 68 -6.53 3.22 -17.50
CA LEU A 68 -6.12 4.61 -17.77
C LEU A 68 -6.93 5.30 -18.87
N ASN A 69 -8.04 4.71 -19.35
CA ASN A 69 -8.83 5.33 -20.42
C ASN A 69 -9.69 6.48 -19.86
N HIS A 70 -9.08 7.66 -19.68
CA HIS A 70 -9.72 8.90 -19.24
C HIS A 70 -10.72 9.48 -20.24
N ASP A 71 -10.79 8.93 -21.46
CA ASP A 71 -11.57 9.54 -22.55
C ASP A 71 -13.09 9.45 -22.35
N ASN A 72 -13.55 8.43 -21.62
CA ASN A 72 -14.97 8.21 -21.33
C ASN A 72 -15.32 8.46 -19.85
N ASP A 73 -14.38 8.94 -19.04
CA ASP A 73 -14.62 9.18 -17.62
C ASP A 73 -15.03 10.64 -17.37
N ILE A 74 -16.04 10.85 -16.53
CA ILE A 74 -16.44 12.16 -16.00
C ILE A 74 -16.33 12.15 -14.48
N LEU A 75 -15.84 13.25 -13.91
CA LEU A 75 -15.81 13.45 -12.47
C LEU A 75 -17.15 13.97 -11.97
N GLU A 76 -17.74 13.23 -11.05
CA GLU A 76 -18.93 13.59 -10.31
C GLU A 76 -18.58 13.95 -8.86
N LEU A 77 -19.05 15.11 -8.41
CA LEU A 77 -18.90 15.57 -7.04
C LEU A 77 -20.27 15.61 -6.38
N HIS A 78 -20.42 14.84 -5.32
CA HIS A 78 -21.58 14.89 -4.43
C HIS A 78 -21.22 15.79 -3.26
N CYS A 79 -21.70 17.01 -3.30
CA CYS A 79 -21.50 18.03 -2.28
C CYS A 79 -22.67 18.00 -1.29
N TRP A 80 -22.40 17.54 -0.08
CA TRP A 80 -23.37 17.44 1.00
C TRP A 80 -23.17 18.55 2.01
N MET A 81 -24.28 19.14 2.43
CA MET A 81 -24.31 20.13 3.49
C MET A 81 -25.14 19.58 4.65
N PRO A 82 -24.60 19.54 5.88
CA PRO A 82 -25.32 19.05 7.03
C PRO A 82 -26.50 19.98 7.37
N ARG A 83 -27.48 19.43 8.08
CA ARG A 83 -28.58 20.21 8.63
C ARG A 83 -28.06 21.36 9.48
N SER A 84 -28.64 22.53 9.29
CA SER A 84 -28.36 23.74 10.09
C SER A 84 -29.66 24.41 10.49
N LYS A 85 -29.60 25.25 11.55
CA LYS A 85 -30.72 26.11 11.97
C LYS A 85 -30.94 27.31 11.03
N GLN A 86 -30.10 27.46 10.01
CA GLN A 86 -30.24 28.53 9.03
C GLN A 86 -31.41 28.27 8.07
N LYS A 87 -32.15 29.34 7.76
CA LYS A 87 -33.32 29.30 6.86
C LYS A 87 -32.95 28.68 5.51
N GLY A 88 -33.68 27.64 5.10
CA GLY A 88 -33.43 26.90 3.86
C GLY A 88 -32.43 25.74 3.97
N LEU A 89 -31.84 25.49 5.15
CA LEU A 89 -30.91 24.38 5.42
C LEU A 89 -31.39 23.43 6.53
N GLU A 90 -32.67 23.53 6.88
CA GLU A 90 -33.30 22.77 7.97
C GLU A 90 -33.29 21.26 7.74
N ASP A 91 -33.18 20.84 6.47
CA ASP A 91 -33.17 19.43 6.06
C ASP A 91 -31.82 19.00 5.48
N GLY A 92 -30.82 19.89 5.45
CA GLY A 92 -29.57 19.69 4.72
C GLY A 92 -29.74 19.83 3.20
N ARG A 93 -28.62 19.87 2.49
CA ARG A 93 -28.59 20.14 1.03
C ARG A 93 -27.69 19.14 0.31
N LEU A 94 -28.12 18.72 -0.88
CA LEU A 94 -27.34 17.94 -1.82
C LEU A 94 -27.17 18.75 -3.11
N VAL A 95 -25.92 18.89 -3.53
CA VAL A 95 -25.57 19.41 -4.85
C VAL A 95 -24.71 18.37 -5.56
N VAL A 96 -25.15 17.91 -6.73
CA VAL A 96 -24.39 16.99 -7.58
C VAL A 96 -23.84 17.79 -8.75
N ILE A 97 -22.52 17.78 -8.90
CA ILE A 97 -21.80 18.48 -9.97
C ILE A 97 -21.09 17.43 -10.82
N GLY A 98 -21.45 17.31 -12.10
CA GLY A 98 -20.78 16.44 -13.06
C GLY A 98 -20.00 17.27 -14.06
N GLY A 99 -18.70 17.00 -14.24
CA GLY A 99 -17.88 17.65 -15.27
C GLY A 99 -17.93 19.19 -15.28
N GLY A 100 -18.11 19.80 -14.10
CA GLY A 100 -18.26 21.26 -13.94
C GLY A 100 -19.69 21.81 -14.03
N ASN A 101 -20.67 21.01 -14.44
CA ASN A 101 -22.07 21.40 -14.54
C ASN A 101 -22.86 20.92 -13.33
N ILE A 102 -23.81 21.74 -12.84
CA ILE A 102 -24.71 21.34 -11.76
C ILE A 102 -25.79 20.43 -12.34
N LEU A 103 -25.80 19.16 -11.94
CA LEU A 103 -26.78 18.16 -12.36
C LEU A 103 -28.02 18.22 -11.47
N GLN A 104 -27.79 18.30 -10.16
CA GLN A 104 -28.85 18.34 -9.16
C GLN A 104 -28.50 19.37 -8.10
N ASN A 105 -29.48 20.17 -7.69
CA ASN A 105 -29.36 21.08 -6.58
C ASN A 105 -30.66 21.11 -5.81
N GLY A 106 -30.67 20.54 -4.61
CA GLY A 106 -31.90 20.43 -3.84
C GLY A 106 -31.70 20.03 -2.40
N ARG A 107 -32.83 19.78 -1.75
CA ARG A 107 -32.90 19.26 -0.38
C ARG A 107 -32.29 17.87 -0.30
N ASN A 108 -31.76 17.50 0.87
CA ASN A 108 -31.33 16.12 1.11
C ASN A 108 -32.49 15.14 0.79
N PRO A 109 -32.29 14.18 -0.14
CA PRO A 109 -33.36 13.25 -0.54
C PRO A 109 -33.69 12.20 0.52
N TYR A 110 -32.83 11.99 1.52
CA TYR A 110 -33.02 10.94 2.53
C TYR A 110 -33.94 11.37 3.67
N GLU A 111 -34.84 10.48 4.09
CA GLU A 111 -35.78 10.70 5.21
C GLU A 111 -35.06 10.98 6.53
N HIS A 112 -33.91 10.34 6.75
CA HIS A 112 -33.10 10.53 7.95
C HIS A 112 -32.38 11.89 7.99
N ARG A 113 -32.41 12.69 6.91
CA ARG A 113 -31.84 14.06 6.77
C ARG A 113 -30.36 14.22 7.14
N SER A 114 -29.69 13.09 7.39
CA SER A 114 -28.25 12.97 7.63
C SER A 114 -27.51 12.65 6.33
N ILE A 115 -26.20 12.86 6.33
CA ILE A 115 -25.32 12.51 5.23
C ILE A 115 -25.20 10.97 5.19
N PRO A 116 -25.44 10.29 4.06
CA PRO A 116 -25.46 8.82 3.95
C PRO A 116 -24.05 8.21 3.87
N TYR A 117 -23.04 8.87 4.44
CA TYR A 117 -21.66 8.40 4.42
C TYR A 117 -21.18 8.16 5.84
N VAL A 118 -20.71 6.94 6.07
CA VAL A 118 -20.04 6.55 7.31
C VAL A 118 -18.58 6.32 7.00
N MET A 119 -17.71 7.01 7.71
CA MET A 119 -16.27 6.78 7.60
C MET A 119 -15.87 5.67 8.57
N PHE A 120 -15.44 4.54 8.03
CA PHE A 120 -14.78 3.50 8.82
C PHE A 120 -13.37 3.96 9.18
N GLN A 121 -13.11 4.04 10.48
CA GLN A 121 -11.84 4.52 11.02
C GLN A 121 -11.29 3.44 11.96
N SER A 122 -10.03 3.05 11.75
CA SER A 122 -9.32 2.17 12.68
C SER A 122 -8.82 3.01 13.86
N GLU A 123 -7.79 3.83 13.67
CA GLU A 123 -7.26 4.68 14.74
C GLU A 123 -7.55 6.17 14.49
N LYS A 124 -8.26 6.81 15.43
CA LYS A 124 -8.58 8.24 15.36
C LYS A 124 -7.48 9.07 16.01
N THR A 125 -6.74 9.83 15.20
CA THR A 125 -5.79 10.83 15.73
C THR A 125 -6.51 12.18 15.91
N PRO A 126 -6.49 12.78 17.11
CA PRO A 126 -7.05 14.12 17.33
C PRO A 126 -6.50 15.15 16.34
N GLY A 127 -7.37 15.98 15.78
CA GLY A 127 -6.99 17.02 14.82
C GLY A 127 -6.77 16.56 13.37
N LYS A 128 -6.92 15.26 13.06
CA LYS A 128 -6.89 14.75 11.69
C LYS A 128 -8.26 14.23 11.26
N ILE A 129 -8.68 14.59 10.04
CA ILE A 129 -9.91 14.05 9.42
C ILE A 129 -9.70 12.59 9.03
N TRP A 130 -8.53 12.26 8.51
CA TRP A 130 -8.18 10.91 8.06
C TRP A 130 -7.63 10.07 9.21
N ALA A 131 -8.20 8.89 9.40
CA ALA A 131 -7.71 7.91 10.36
C ALA A 131 -6.38 7.31 9.91
N LYS A 132 -5.59 6.84 10.87
CA LYS A 132 -4.41 6.03 10.60
C LYS A 132 -4.82 4.57 10.48
N SER A 133 -4.07 3.84 9.64
CA SER A 133 -4.16 2.38 9.55
C SER A 133 -3.10 1.76 10.45
N ALA A 134 -3.38 0.60 11.05
CA ALA A 134 -2.42 -0.22 11.78
C ALA A 134 -1.18 -0.56 10.93
N VAL A 135 -1.35 -0.74 9.62
CA VAL A 135 -0.24 -0.94 8.65
C VAL A 135 0.73 0.24 8.64
N GLY A 136 0.23 1.46 8.92
CA GLY A 136 1.04 2.66 9.00
C GLY A 136 2.11 2.59 10.10
N HIS A 137 1.83 1.88 11.20
CA HIS A 137 2.79 1.68 12.30
C HIS A 137 3.91 0.71 11.94
N ILE A 138 3.62 -0.25 11.05
CA ILE A 138 4.57 -1.30 10.65
C ILE A 138 5.41 -0.94 9.43
N LEU A 139 4.95 0.05 8.66
CA LEU A 139 5.66 0.55 7.48
C LEU A 139 7.17 0.77 7.66
N PRO A 140 7.68 1.38 8.76
CA PRO A 140 9.12 1.50 8.97
C PRO A 140 9.84 0.14 9.07
N LEU A 141 9.26 -0.83 9.79
CA LEU A 141 9.84 -2.17 9.94
C LEU A 141 9.85 -2.94 8.62
N ILE A 142 8.77 -2.85 7.82
CA ILE A 142 8.72 -3.47 6.49
C ILE A 142 9.85 -2.93 5.61
N ARG A 143 10.08 -1.61 5.63
CA ARG A 143 11.13 -0.97 4.83
C ARG A 143 12.52 -1.42 5.28
N GLU A 144 12.74 -1.51 6.58
CA GLU A 144 14.00 -1.99 7.14
C GLU A 144 14.25 -3.45 6.76
N HIS A 145 13.26 -4.33 6.95
CA HIS A 145 13.33 -5.74 6.57
C HIS A 145 13.67 -5.91 5.08
N GLN A 146 12.98 -5.17 4.20
CA GLN A 146 13.26 -5.21 2.75
C GLN A 146 14.67 -4.73 2.41
N LYS A 147 15.14 -3.68 3.09
CA LYS A 147 16.50 -3.14 2.91
C LYS A 147 17.55 -4.14 3.36
N SER A 148 17.40 -4.73 4.55
CA SER A 148 18.31 -5.74 5.09
C SER A 148 18.38 -6.97 4.19
N ARG A 149 17.24 -7.47 3.70
CA ARG A 149 17.22 -8.59 2.74
C ARG A 149 17.91 -8.24 1.42
N SER A 150 17.73 -7.03 0.92
CA SER A 150 18.41 -6.55 -0.29
C SER A 150 19.93 -6.53 -0.11
N GLN A 151 20.41 -6.06 1.04
CA GLN A 151 21.84 -6.06 1.37
C GLN A 151 22.42 -7.47 1.52
N ILE A 152 21.69 -8.40 2.13
CA ILE A 152 22.11 -9.80 2.23
C ILE A 152 22.25 -10.42 0.83
N ILE A 153 21.31 -10.13 -0.08
CA ILE A 153 21.37 -10.60 -1.47
C ILE A 153 22.57 -9.98 -2.19
N GLU A 154 22.84 -8.69 -1.98
CA GLU A 154 23.99 -8.01 -2.57
C GLU A 154 25.33 -8.59 -2.07
N ILE A 155 25.45 -8.83 -0.76
CA ILE A 155 26.62 -9.48 -0.15
C ILE A 155 26.79 -10.87 -0.72
N LYS A 156 25.71 -11.65 -0.83
CA LYS A 156 25.75 -12.98 -1.47
C LYS A 156 26.27 -12.88 -2.90
N ASN A 157 25.74 -11.97 -3.71
CA ASN A 157 26.15 -11.84 -5.11
C ASN A 157 27.61 -11.38 -5.28
N THR A 158 28.10 -10.53 -4.37
CA THR A 158 29.44 -9.92 -4.44
C THR A 158 30.52 -10.79 -3.80
N MET A 159 30.23 -11.38 -2.64
CA MET A 159 31.21 -12.10 -1.82
C MET A 159 31.09 -13.62 -1.93
N SER A 160 29.95 -14.20 -2.32
CA SER A 160 29.83 -15.67 -2.47
C SER A 160 30.55 -16.21 -3.70
N LYS A 161 31.14 -15.34 -4.54
CA LYS A 161 32.03 -15.75 -5.63
C LYS A 161 33.48 -15.70 -5.13
N PRO A 162 34.10 -16.83 -4.75
CA PRO A 162 35.47 -16.84 -4.26
C PRO A 162 36.41 -16.28 -5.34
N LYS A 163 37.26 -15.34 -4.95
CA LYS A 163 38.32 -14.80 -5.81
C LYS A 163 39.62 -15.54 -5.53
N TRP A 164 40.46 -15.73 -6.53
CA TRP A 164 41.78 -16.32 -6.34
C TRP A 164 42.82 -15.23 -6.07
N LEU A 165 43.61 -15.40 -5.01
CA LEU A 165 44.76 -14.55 -4.72
C LEU A 165 45.97 -15.15 -5.43
N VAL A 166 46.40 -14.52 -6.52
CA VAL A 166 47.54 -14.96 -7.33
C VAL A 166 48.71 -13.97 -7.12
N PRO A 167 49.88 -14.42 -6.65
CA PRO A 167 51.07 -13.57 -6.59
C PRO A 167 51.46 -13.07 -7.99
N LYS A 168 51.85 -11.79 -8.12
CA LYS A 168 52.28 -11.24 -9.42
C LYS A 168 53.46 -12.00 -10.05
N SER A 169 54.29 -12.64 -9.22
CA SER A 169 55.41 -13.48 -9.64
C SER A 169 54.99 -14.85 -10.17
N ALA A 170 53.75 -15.29 -9.93
CA ALA A 170 53.31 -16.65 -10.21
C ALA A 170 53.12 -16.97 -11.71
N ASN A 171 53.16 -15.94 -12.58
CA ASN A 171 52.95 -15.98 -14.04
C ASN A 171 51.78 -16.90 -14.48
N VAL A 172 50.70 -16.92 -13.69
CA VAL A 172 49.50 -17.71 -14.00
C VAL A 172 48.69 -16.96 -15.04
N LYS A 173 48.42 -17.60 -16.19
CA LYS A 173 47.53 -17.05 -17.22
C LYS A 173 46.10 -16.97 -16.67
N THR A 174 45.40 -15.87 -16.94
CA THR A 174 43.99 -15.67 -16.52
C THR A 174 43.03 -16.74 -17.04
N THR A 175 43.40 -17.42 -18.14
CA THR A 175 42.64 -18.53 -18.75
C THR A 175 42.91 -19.90 -18.12
N ALA A 176 43.87 -20.01 -17.20
CA ALA A 176 44.24 -21.28 -16.53
C ALA A 176 43.43 -21.55 -15.25
N LEU A 177 42.41 -20.73 -14.98
CA LEU A 177 41.47 -20.90 -13.87
C LEU A 177 40.10 -21.18 -14.50
N THR A 178 39.88 -22.40 -14.96
CA THR A 178 38.59 -22.82 -15.52
C THR A 178 37.78 -23.60 -14.49
N SER A 179 36.52 -23.87 -14.82
CA SER A 179 35.58 -24.59 -13.96
C SER A 179 35.58 -26.10 -14.20
N GLU A 180 36.47 -26.60 -15.07
CA GLU A 180 36.43 -27.98 -15.53
C GLU A 180 36.99 -28.95 -14.48
N PRO A 181 36.28 -30.06 -14.16
CA PRO A 181 36.77 -31.07 -13.24
C PRO A 181 38.06 -31.73 -13.77
N GLY A 182 39.12 -31.73 -12.96
CA GLY A 182 40.40 -32.39 -13.29
C GLY A 182 41.48 -31.47 -13.89
N GLU A 183 41.28 -30.15 -13.91
CA GLU A 183 42.30 -29.21 -14.39
C GLU A 183 43.55 -29.19 -13.50
N LEU A 184 44.72 -29.49 -14.09
CA LEU A 184 46.01 -29.48 -13.41
C LEU A 184 46.66 -28.09 -13.52
N ILE A 185 46.49 -27.27 -12.49
CA ILE A 185 47.01 -25.89 -12.46
C ILE A 185 48.51 -25.91 -12.11
N ARG A 186 49.36 -25.65 -13.11
CA ARG A 186 50.81 -25.49 -12.91
C ARG A 186 51.11 -24.02 -12.62
N PHE A 187 51.73 -23.73 -11.48
CA PHE A 187 52.14 -22.37 -11.10
C PHE A 187 53.67 -22.28 -10.94
N THR A 188 54.23 -21.09 -11.12
CA THR A 188 55.67 -20.86 -10.97
C THR A 188 55.89 -19.69 -10.02
N GLY A 189 56.08 -19.95 -8.72
CA GLY A 189 56.28 -18.92 -7.70
C GLY A 189 56.53 -19.51 -6.32
N ALA A 190 56.98 -18.70 -5.36
CA ALA A 190 57.30 -19.18 -3.99
C ALA A 190 56.07 -19.54 -3.15
N LEU A 191 54.89 -18.97 -3.48
CA LEU A 191 53.63 -19.22 -2.78
C LEU A 191 52.55 -19.66 -3.78
N PRO A 192 51.78 -20.72 -3.46
CA PRO A 192 50.68 -21.16 -4.30
C PRO A 192 49.54 -20.12 -4.30
N PRO A 193 48.77 -19.99 -5.39
CA PRO A 193 47.53 -19.24 -5.37
C PRO A 193 46.56 -19.82 -4.33
N THR A 194 46.01 -18.97 -3.47
CA THR A 194 45.03 -19.38 -2.47
C THR A 194 43.67 -18.78 -2.79
N ALA A 195 42.60 -19.56 -2.59
CA ALA A 195 41.26 -19.02 -2.67
C ALA A 195 41.07 -18.01 -1.54
N TRP A 196 40.63 -16.80 -1.88
CA TRP A 196 40.26 -15.81 -0.88
C TRP A 196 39.03 -16.32 -0.13
N ALA A 197 39.17 -16.54 1.18
CA ALA A 197 38.05 -16.73 2.07
C ALA A 197 37.48 -15.35 2.43
N PRO A 198 36.31 -14.95 1.91
CA PRO A 198 35.70 -13.69 2.31
C PRO A 198 35.37 -13.76 3.81
N PRO A 199 35.45 -12.62 4.53
CA PRO A 199 34.99 -12.57 5.92
C PRO A 199 33.52 -12.97 5.97
N THR A 200 33.15 -13.76 6.98
CA THR A 200 31.76 -14.17 7.18
C THR A 200 30.91 -12.96 7.51
N VAL A 201 29.66 -12.96 7.02
CA VAL A 201 28.69 -11.94 7.41
C VAL A 201 28.44 -12.07 8.92
N PRO A 202 28.55 -10.99 9.69
CA PRO A 202 28.25 -11.03 11.12
C PRO A 202 26.84 -11.56 11.39
N LYS A 203 26.71 -12.44 12.38
CA LYS A 203 25.44 -13.11 12.70
C LYS A 203 24.29 -12.14 13.00
N TYR A 204 24.60 -10.99 13.62
CA TYR A 204 23.59 -9.98 13.97
C TYR A 204 22.78 -9.48 12.76
N VAL A 205 23.34 -9.53 11.55
CA VAL A 205 22.64 -9.12 10.32
C VAL A 205 21.49 -10.07 10.00
N PHE A 206 21.66 -11.37 10.27
CA PHE A 206 20.60 -12.36 10.12
C PHE A 206 19.62 -12.31 11.30
N ASP A 207 20.13 -12.06 12.51
CA ASP A 207 19.28 -11.95 13.71
C ASP A 207 18.32 -10.75 13.60
N LEU A 208 18.75 -9.63 13.01
CA LEU A 208 17.92 -8.44 12.77
C LEU A 208 16.73 -8.70 11.83
N ASP A 209 16.88 -9.61 10.86
CA ASP A 209 15.76 -10.03 9.99
C ASP A 209 14.67 -10.75 10.79
N VAL A 210 15.08 -11.60 11.74
CA VAL A 210 14.20 -12.35 12.63
C VAL A 210 13.54 -11.43 13.64
N PHE A 211 14.28 -10.49 14.24
CA PHE A 211 13.73 -9.52 15.18
C PHE A 211 12.71 -8.61 14.51
N ASN A 212 13.02 -8.06 13.33
CA ASN A 212 12.07 -7.24 12.59
C ASN A 212 10.78 -8.00 12.27
N ARG A 213 10.86 -9.29 11.94
CA ARG A 213 9.66 -10.11 11.73
C ARG A 213 8.84 -10.34 13.00
N LYS A 214 9.51 -10.57 14.12
CA LYS A 214 8.85 -10.71 15.41
C LYS A 214 8.18 -9.40 15.85
N ASP A 215 8.86 -8.26 15.71
CA ASP A 215 8.32 -6.95 16.04
C ASP A 215 7.13 -6.60 15.14
N MET A 216 7.16 -7.01 13.86
CA MET A 216 6.01 -6.91 12.96
C MET A 216 4.81 -7.74 13.44
N ASP A 217 5.04 -8.97 13.90
CA ASP A 217 3.99 -9.85 14.42
C ASP A 217 3.37 -9.28 15.70
N ASP A 218 4.20 -8.72 16.60
CA ASP A 218 3.77 -8.11 17.85
C ASP A 218 2.93 -6.84 17.63
N ILE A 219 3.30 -5.98 16.66
CA ILE A 219 2.52 -4.76 16.35
C ILE A 219 1.21 -5.08 15.64
N MET A 220 1.15 -6.13 14.80
CA MET A 220 -0.11 -6.57 14.20
C MET A 220 -1.01 -7.37 15.14
N ALA A 221 -0.57 -7.63 16.37
CA ALA A 221 -1.22 -8.56 17.29
C ALA A 221 -1.51 -9.93 16.61
N GLN A 222 -0.63 -10.36 15.69
CA GLN A 222 -0.76 -11.63 14.99
C GLN A 222 0.12 -12.68 15.66
N ARG A 223 -0.44 -13.38 16.64
CA ARG A 223 0.25 -14.44 17.38
C ARG A 223 -0.06 -15.82 16.83
N ASP A 224 0.70 -16.82 17.29
CA ASP A 224 0.56 -18.21 16.83
C ASP A 224 -0.86 -18.76 17.05
N ALA A 225 -1.52 -18.36 18.15
CA ALA A 225 -2.92 -18.69 18.43
C ALA A 225 -3.87 -18.13 17.36
N THR A 226 -3.65 -16.89 16.90
CA THR A 226 -4.39 -16.26 15.79
C THR A 226 -4.07 -16.92 14.44
N LYS A 227 -2.84 -17.40 14.26
CA LYS A 227 -2.36 -18.08 13.05
C LYS A 227 -2.79 -19.57 12.97
N GLY A 228 -3.63 -20.03 13.90
CA GLY A 228 -4.10 -21.42 13.94
C GLY A 228 -3.01 -22.45 14.26
N THR A 229 -1.83 -21.99 14.69
CA THR A 229 -0.71 -22.85 15.07
C THR A 229 -0.71 -22.95 16.58
N ASN A 230 -1.00 -24.13 17.10
CA ASN A 230 -1.08 -24.31 18.55
C ASN A 230 0.33 -24.13 19.17
N PRO A 231 0.55 -23.16 20.06
CA PRO A 231 1.87 -22.94 20.64
C PRO A 231 2.35 -24.21 21.37
N SER A 232 3.64 -24.53 21.25
CA SER A 232 4.20 -25.74 21.84
C SER A 232 4.05 -25.71 23.36
N GLY A 233 3.09 -26.47 23.89
CA GLY A 233 2.78 -26.53 25.33
C GLY A 233 1.30 -26.35 25.70
N SER A 234 0.45 -25.83 24.81
CA SER A 234 -0.99 -25.64 25.09
C SER A 234 -1.85 -26.76 24.49
N ARG A 235 -2.18 -27.80 25.29
CA ARG A 235 -3.17 -28.82 24.89
C ARG A 235 -4.60 -28.49 25.33
N SER A 236 -4.78 -27.48 26.17
CA SER A 236 -6.07 -27.16 26.79
C SER A 236 -6.83 -26.09 26.00
N ALA A 237 -8.08 -26.39 25.61
CA ALA A 237 -8.97 -25.46 24.92
C ALA A 237 -9.16 -24.13 25.67
N THR A 238 -9.20 -24.17 27.00
CA THR A 238 -9.32 -22.99 27.87
C THR A 238 -8.12 -22.04 27.79
N MET A 239 -6.93 -22.56 27.53
CA MET A 239 -5.73 -21.74 27.34
C MET A 239 -5.74 -21.05 25.97
N LEU A 240 -6.25 -21.74 24.95
CA LEU A 240 -6.42 -21.15 23.61
C LEU A 240 -7.46 -20.03 23.63
N GLU A 241 -8.58 -20.21 24.34
CA GLU A 241 -9.62 -19.19 24.50
C GLU A 241 -9.09 -17.93 25.21
N ASN A 242 -8.30 -18.10 26.28
CA ASN A 242 -7.67 -16.98 26.97
C ASN A 242 -6.63 -16.24 26.11
N LEU A 243 -5.92 -16.94 25.21
CA LEU A 243 -4.98 -16.31 24.28
C LEU A 243 -5.71 -15.53 23.19
N GLN A 244 -6.81 -16.08 22.65
CA GLN A 244 -7.65 -15.37 21.68
C GLN A 244 -8.28 -14.11 22.29
N ALA A 245 -8.77 -14.19 23.52
CA ALA A 245 -9.33 -13.03 24.22
C ALA A 245 -8.29 -11.93 24.50
N GLN A 246 -7.02 -12.28 24.73
CA GLN A 246 -5.93 -11.31 24.88
C GLN A 246 -5.59 -10.65 23.55
N ASP A 247 -5.57 -11.40 22.45
CA ASP A 247 -5.33 -10.87 21.11
C ASP A 247 -6.45 -9.87 20.71
N ASP A 248 -7.72 -10.23 20.95
CA ASP A 248 -8.87 -9.37 20.68
C ASP A 248 -8.84 -8.08 21.53
N GLY A 249 -8.42 -8.18 22.80
CA GLY A 249 -8.26 -7.02 23.68
C GLY A 249 -7.15 -6.05 23.26
N GLN A 250 -6.21 -6.49 22.43
CA GLN A 250 -5.13 -5.63 21.90
C GLN A 250 -5.56 -4.86 20.64
N LEU A 251 -6.59 -5.33 19.93
CA LEU A 251 -7.12 -4.75 18.69
C LEU A 251 -8.30 -3.79 18.93
N ALA A 252 -8.92 -3.83 20.11
CA ALA A 252 -10.04 -2.97 20.52
C ALA A 252 -9.58 -1.57 21.01
#